data_AF-A0A916Z180-F1
#
_entry.id   AF-A0A916Z180-F1
#
_cell.length_a   1.000
_cell.length_b   1.000
_cell.length_c   1.000
_cell.angle_alpha   90.00
_cell.angle_beta   90.00
_cell.angle_gamma   90.00
#
_symmetry.space_group_name_H-M   'P 1'
#
loop_
_entity.id
_entity.type
_entity.pdbx_description
1 polymer ?
#
loop_
_entity_poly.entity_id
_entity_poly.type
_entity_poly.pdbx_seq_one_letter_code
_entity_poly.pdbx_strand_id
1 'polypeptide(L)' 'MISLNKINEKFFMPRRTSINDIQEITDLNNLERIVQDKRNDKRADAKKNRRNRHYTKVLIKYQLKDGLTIDEA' A
#
# COMPACT_ATOMS: atom_id res chain seq x y z
N MET A 1 -19.31 22.74 7.39
CA MET A 1 -19.19 22.34 5.97
C MET A 1 -17.86 21.62 5.76
N ILE A 2 -17.88 20.31 5.55
CA ILE A 2 -16.66 19.58 5.19
C ILE A 2 -16.33 19.96 3.75
N SER A 3 -15.17 20.58 3.56
CA SER A 3 -14.65 21.00 2.26
C SER A 3 -14.60 19.81 1.29
N LEU A 4 -15.34 19.91 0.18
CA LEU A 4 -15.41 18.91 -0.91
C LEU A 4 -14.02 18.57 -1.50
N ASN A 5 -13.03 19.46 -1.33
CA ASN A 5 -11.66 19.24 -1.79
C ASN A 5 -10.94 18.09 -1.06
N LYS A 6 -11.37 17.74 0.16
CA LYS A 6 -10.73 16.70 0.99
C LYS A 6 -11.14 15.26 0.62
N ILE A 7 -12.19 15.09 -0.17
CA ILE A 7 -12.71 13.77 -0.57
C ILE A 7 -11.88 13.19 -1.72
N ASN A 8 -11.36 14.04 -2.62
CA ASN A 8 -10.62 13.61 -3.80
C ASN A 8 -9.21 13.06 -3.52
N GLU A 9 -8.61 13.35 -2.37
CA GLU A 9 -7.30 12.76 -1.99
C GLU A 9 -7.43 11.30 -1.54
N LYS A 10 -8.61 10.86 -1.08
CA LYS A 10 -8.78 9.54 -0.44
C LYS A 10 -8.88 8.35 -1.41
N PHE A 11 -9.06 8.58 -2.71
CA PHE A 11 -9.21 7.51 -3.70
C PHE A 11 -8.45 7.82 -5.00
N PHE A 12 -7.16 8.14 -4.90
CA PHE A 12 -6.29 7.97 -6.08
C PHE A 12 -6.10 6.47 -6.31
N MET A 13 -6.99 5.85 -7.11
CA MET A 13 -6.73 4.52 -7.66
C MET A 13 -5.72 4.70 -8.79
N PRO A 14 -4.48 4.20 -8.65
CA PRO A 14 -3.50 4.30 -9.73
C PRO A 14 -4.09 3.73 -11.03
N ARG A 15 -3.93 4.50 -12.12
CA ARG A 15 -4.44 4.16 -13.45
C ARG A 15 -3.76 2.87 -13.94
N ARG A 16 -4.52 2.00 -14.60
CA ARG A 16 -3.94 0.90 -15.38
C ARG A 16 -3.43 1.46 -16.70
N THR A 17 -2.41 0.81 -17.24
CA THR A 17 -2.00 0.93 -18.64
C THR A 17 -3.14 0.54 -19.55
N SER A 18 -3.45 1.41 -20.51
CA SER A 18 -4.44 1.23 -21.56
C SER A 18 -3.75 1.12 -22.92
N ILE A 19 -4.39 0.45 -23.87
CA ILE A 19 -3.93 0.42 -25.27
C ILE A 19 -3.92 1.84 -25.85
N ASN A 20 -4.85 2.69 -25.43
CA ASN A 20 -4.94 4.08 -25.87
C ASN A 20 -3.83 4.98 -25.32
N ASP A 21 -2.95 4.47 -24.44
CA ASP A 21 -1.80 5.23 -23.94
C ASP A 21 -0.65 5.27 -24.97
N ILE A 22 -0.72 4.46 -26.03
CA ILE A 22 0.19 4.48 -27.17
C ILE A 22 -0.50 5.23 -28.31
N GLN A 23 0.07 6.37 -28.73
CA GLN A 23 -0.47 7.19 -29.82
C GLN A 23 0.36 7.05 -31.08
N GLU A 24 1.68 6.91 -30.95
CA GLU A 24 2.61 6.78 -32.07
C GLU A 24 3.56 5.59 -31.88
N ILE A 25 4.15 5.09 -32.97
CA ILE A 25 5.07 3.94 -32.92
C ILE A 25 6.33 4.23 -32.09
N THR A 26 6.72 5.50 -32.00
CA THR A 26 7.85 6.00 -31.21
C THR A 26 7.63 5.86 -29.71
N ASP A 27 6.37 5.82 -29.25
CA ASP A 27 6.01 5.58 -27.85
C ASP A 27 6.48 4.19 -27.37
N LEU A 28 6.61 3.23 -28.28
CA LEU A 28 7.10 1.89 -27.97
C LEU A 28 8.55 1.90 -27.46
N ASN A 29 9.34 2.91 -27.81
CA ASN A 29 10.69 3.08 -27.26
C ASN A 29 10.67 3.48 -25.78
N ASN A 30 9.54 3.98 -25.27
CA ASN A 30 9.39 4.48 -23.90
C ASN A 30 8.40 3.64 -23.07
N LEU A 31 8.25 2.36 -23.39
CA LEU A 31 7.31 1.45 -22.71
C LEU A 31 7.48 1.41 -21.19
N GLU A 32 8.70 1.57 -20.66
CA GLU A 32 8.94 1.59 -19.21
C GLU A 32 8.22 2.74 -18.49
N ARG A 33 8.03 3.87 -19.17
CA ARG A 33 7.33 5.05 -18.61
C ARG A 33 5.82 4.94 -18.76
N ILE A 34 5.38 4.33 -19.87
CA ILE A 34 3.96 4.12 -20.19
C ILE A 34 3.39 2.99 -19.33
N VAL A 35 4.15 1.91 -19.14
CA VAL A 35 3.70 0.71 -18.44
C VAL A 35 3.77 0.88 -16.92
N GLN A 36 2.64 1.25 -16.31
CA GLN A 36 2.47 1.43 -14.87
C GLN A 36 1.66 0.30 -14.22
N ASP A 37 2.27 -0.46 -13.31
CA ASP A 37 1.54 -1.43 -12.49
C ASP A 37 0.85 -0.73 -11.30
N LYS A 38 -0.47 -0.54 -11.44
CA LYS A 38 -1.32 0.05 -10.40
C LYS A 38 -1.29 -0.64 -9.03
N ARG A 39 -0.79 -1.87 -8.93
CA ARG A 39 -0.73 -2.61 -7.66
C ARG A 39 0.59 -2.41 -6.94
N ASN A 40 1.59 -1.80 -7.57
CA ASN A 40 2.94 -1.73 -7.00
C ASN A 40 2.95 -1.05 -5.62
N ASP A 41 2.33 0.13 -5.51
CA ASP A 41 2.23 0.88 -4.24
C ASP A 41 1.46 0.08 -3.18
N LYS A 42 0.36 -0.56 -3.58
CA LYS A 42 -0.46 -1.38 -2.67
C LYS A 42 0.25 -2.66 -2.22
N ARG A 43 1.16 -3.23 -3.02
CA ARG A 43 1.94 -4.42 -2.64
C ARG A 43 2.93 -4.11 -1.52
N ALA A 44 3.57 -2.94 -1.57
CA ALA A 44 4.50 -2.49 -0.52
C ALA A 44 3.79 -2.38 0.85
N ASP A 45 2.64 -1.69 0.87
CA ASP A 45 1.83 -1.52 2.07
C ASP A 45 1.25 -2.84 2.58
N ALA A 46 0.75 -3.70 1.69
CA ALA A 46 0.20 -5.00 2.07
C ALA A 46 1.26 -5.89 2.75
N LYS A 47 2.50 -5.89 2.23
CA LYS A 47 3.63 -6.64 2.82
C LYS A 47 4.02 -6.08 4.19
N LYS A 48 4.07 -4.74 4.33
CA LYS A 48 4.29 -4.05 5.62
C LYS A 48 3.23 -4.44 6.64
N ASN A 49 1.95 -4.37 6.27
CA ASN A 49 0.84 -4.70 7.16
C ASN A 49 0.84 -6.18 7.57
N ARG A 50 1.19 -7.10 6.65
CA ARG A 50 1.35 -8.54 6.99
C ARG A 50 2.43 -8.74 8.05
N ARG A 51 3.59 -8.08 7.91
CA ARG A 51 4.68 -8.17 8.89
C ARG A 51 4.27 -7.59 10.25
N ASN A 52 3.63 -6.42 10.27
CA ASN A 52 3.17 -5.81 11.52
C ASN A 52 2.19 -6.74 12.25
N ARG A 53 1.17 -7.28 11.56
CA ARG A 53 0.26 -8.26 12.18
C ARG A 53 0.98 -9.48 12.71
N HIS A 54 1.98 -9.97 11.97
CA HIS A 54 2.80 -11.09 12.42
C HIS A 54 3.55 -10.75 13.71
N TYR A 55 4.31 -9.65 13.72
CA TYR A 55 5.07 -9.24 14.89
C TYR A 55 4.19 -8.91 16.10
N THR A 56 3.07 -8.22 15.91
CA THR A 56 2.10 -7.97 16.98
C THR A 56 1.61 -9.29 17.59
N LYS A 57 1.20 -10.26 16.75
CA LYS A 57 0.75 -11.57 17.23
C LYS A 57 1.86 -12.32 17.97
N VAL A 58 3.08 -12.27 17.43
CA VAL A 58 4.25 -12.93 18.03
C VAL A 58 4.56 -12.33 19.40
N LEU A 59 4.66 -11.01 19.51
CA LEU A 59 4.94 -10.32 20.77
C LEU A 59 3.86 -10.60 21.83
N ILE A 60 2.58 -10.51 21.47
CA ILE A 60 1.48 -10.85 22.38
C ILE A 60 1.61 -12.30 22.86
N LYS A 61 1.90 -13.24 21.96
CA LYS A 61 2.08 -14.65 22.31
C LYS A 61 3.23 -14.85 23.30
N TYR A 62 4.35 -14.18 23.10
CA TYR A 62 5.49 -14.27 24.01
C TYR A 62 5.17 -13.63 25.37
N GLN A 63 4.57 -12.45 25.39
CA GLN A 63 4.17 -11.78 26.62
C GLN A 63 3.21 -12.62 27.47
N LEU A 64 2.22 -13.25 26.84
CA LEU A 64 1.28 -14.15 27.51
C LEU A 64 1.94 -15.44 28.00
N LYS A 65 2.99 -15.90 27.31
CA LYS A 65 3.75 -17.10 27.70
C LYS A 65 4.66 -16.81 28.89
N ASP A 66 5.31 -15.65 28.89
CA ASP A 66 6.33 -15.29 29.88
C ASP A 66 5.71 -14.64 31.14
N GLY A 67 4.37 -14.48 31.17
CA GLY A 67 3.62 -14.12 32.37
C GLY A 67 3.86 -12.70 32.88
N LEU A 68 4.37 -11.79 32.03
CA LEU A 68 4.63 -10.42 32.44
C LEU A 68 3.33 -9.72 32.88
N THR A 69 3.23 -9.48 34.18
CA THR A 69 2.24 -8.59 34.78
C THR A 69 2.68 -7.14 34.59
N ILE A 70 1.71 -6.26 34.39
CA ILE A 70 1.97 -4.83 34.42
C ILE A 70 2.14 -4.49 35.90
N ASP A 71 3.38 -4.27 36.33
CA ASP A 71 3.61 -3.62 37.62
C ASP A 71 3.25 -2.14 37.41
N GLU A 72 2.02 -1.77 37.80
CA GLU A 72 1.52 -0.40 37.77
C GLU A 72 2.41 0.47 38.68
N ALA A 73 3.04 1.49 38.08
CA ALA A 73 3.82 2.52 38.78
C ALA A 73 2.98 3.76 39.06
#